data_AF-A0A8J4VEC8-F1
#
_entry.id   AF-A0A8J4VEC8-F1
#
_cell.length_a   1.000
_cell.length_b   1.000
_cell.length_c   1.000
_cell.angle_alpha   90.00
_cell.angle_beta   90.00
_cell.angle_gamma   90.00
#
_symmetry.space_group_name_H-M   'P 1'
#
loop_
_entity.id
_entity.type
_entity.pdbx_description
1 polymer ?
#
loop_
_entity_poly.entity_id
_entity_poly.type
_entity_poly.pdbx_seq_one_letter_code
_entity_poly.pdbx_strand_id
1 'polypeptide(L)'
;MTTLTRGVVRNLLTTTTTTKSKTPSSFYNRSISFTSSSTLTTTTTAAAATPSDVVSDAVPDVADVEEDEEEVVFSDTDKTAAEPTLLQPRVLVYDGVCHLCHGGVKWVIQADKYKKIKYCCVQSKAAEPYLRLCGLEREDVLRRFLFVEGPGLYHRASTAALKVMSYLPLPYSALSTLLVVPTPLRDPVYDYIAKRRYNWFGKSEDCLVLKEKELLERFIDREEMMDRN
;
A
#
# COMPACT_ATOMS: atom_id res chain seq x y z
N MET A 1 -58.84 12.88 -42.52
CA MET A 1 -60.08 12.15 -42.19
C MET A 1 -59.66 10.74 -41.79
N THR A 2 -59.56 10.44 -40.49
CA THR A 2 -60.54 9.61 -39.72
C THR A 2 -60.62 8.20 -40.33
N THR A 3 -60.34 7.06 -39.67
CA THR A 3 -60.75 6.60 -38.32
C THR A 3 -59.96 5.29 -38.05
N LEU A 4 -59.15 5.18 -36.98
CA LEU A 4 -59.42 4.38 -35.76
C LEU A 4 -60.25 3.09 -35.92
N THR A 5 -59.62 1.91 -35.75
CA THR A 5 -60.23 0.78 -35.03
C THR A 5 -59.20 -0.01 -34.24
N ARG A 6 -59.46 -0.10 -32.94
CA ARG A 6 -58.75 -0.84 -31.89
C ARG A 6 -58.91 -2.35 -32.09
N GLY A 7 -57.83 -3.09 -31.86
CA GLY A 7 -57.84 -4.54 -31.64
C GLY A 7 -57.08 -4.86 -30.35
N VAL A 8 -57.82 -4.91 -29.25
CA VAL A 8 -57.41 -5.52 -27.97
C VAL A 8 -57.58 -7.03 -28.12
N VAL A 9 -56.71 -7.87 -27.53
CA VAL A 9 -57.08 -9.09 -26.77
C VAL A 9 -55.82 -9.86 -26.29
N ARG A 10 -55.71 -9.88 -24.95
CA ARG A 10 -55.25 -10.94 -24.02
C ARG A 10 -53.76 -11.29 -23.91
N ASN A 11 -53.21 -10.75 -22.81
CA ASN A 11 -52.30 -11.38 -21.86
C ASN A 11 -52.54 -12.89 -21.69
N LEU A 12 -51.46 -13.65 -21.79
CA LEU A 12 -51.30 -14.97 -21.18
C LEU A 12 -50.30 -14.84 -20.04
N LEU A 13 -50.80 -14.91 -18.82
CA LEU A 13 -50.02 -15.13 -17.61
C LEU A 13 -49.55 -16.59 -17.60
N THR A 14 -48.24 -16.81 -17.52
CA THR A 14 -47.65 -18.07 -17.06
C THR A 14 -46.97 -17.84 -15.73
N THR A 15 -47.60 -18.35 -14.69
CA THR A 15 -47.09 -18.48 -13.32
C THR A 15 -46.23 -19.73 -13.17
N THR A 16 -45.43 -19.74 -12.09
CA THR A 16 -44.69 -20.87 -11.47
C THR A 16 -43.30 -21.14 -12.08
N THR A 17 -42.19 -21.34 -11.35
CA THR A 17 -41.94 -21.71 -9.94
C THR A 17 -40.52 -21.29 -9.52
N THR A 18 -40.38 -20.93 -8.24
CA THR A 18 -39.14 -20.68 -7.50
C THR A 18 -38.31 -21.97 -7.27
N THR A 19 -37.01 -21.96 -7.55
CA THR A 19 -36.03 -22.90 -6.96
C THR A 19 -34.72 -22.17 -6.61
N LYS A 20 -34.22 -22.45 -5.41
CA LYS A 20 -33.14 -21.77 -4.68
C LYS A 20 -31.88 -22.67 -4.64
N SER A 21 -30.71 -22.03 -4.51
CA SER A 21 -29.39 -22.61 -4.14
C SER A 21 -28.61 -23.28 -5.30
N LYS A 22 -27.28 -23.21 -5.44
CA LYS A 22 -26.15 -23.01 -4.50
C LYS A 22 -24.93 -22.51 -5.30
N THR A 23 -24.17 -21.59 -4.73
CA THR A 23 -22.81 -21.19 -5.15
C THR A 23 -21.75 -22.14 -4.56
N PRO A 24 -20.56 -22.30 -5.18
CA PRO A 24 -19.39 -22.80 -4.48
C PRO A 24 -18.39 -21.67 -4.23
N SER A 25 -18.24 -21.31 -2.97
CA SER A 25 -17.10 -20.59 -2.40
C SER A 25 -16.08 -21.62 -1.86
N SER A 26 -14.80 -21.55 -2.24
CA SER A 26 -13.73 -22.25 -1.53
C SER A 26 -12.66 -21.26 -1.07
N PHE A 27 -12.74 -20.97 0.23
CA PHE A 27 -11.75 -20.27 1.04
C PHE A 27 -10.60 -21.23 1.40
N TYR A 28 -9.39 -20.70 1.55
CA TYR A 28 -8.39 -21.29 2.45
C TYR A 28 -7.70 -20.15 3.21
N ASN A 29 -8.22 -19.85 4.39
CA ASN A 29 -7.61 -18.96 5.38
C ASN A 29 -7.52 -19.74 6.69
N ARG A 30 -6.32 -19.85 7.27
CA ARG A 30 -6.06 -20.58 8.51
C ARG A 30 -5.60 -19.59 9.57
N SER A 31 -6.53 -19.16 10.41
CA SER A 31 -6.29 -18.40 11.64
C SER A 31 -6.33 -19.38 12.81
N ILE A 32 -5.28 -19.44 13.63
CA ILE A 32 -5.23 -20.22 14.87
C ILE A 32 -5.40 -19.25 16.03
N SER A 33 -6.52 -19.35 16.73
CA SER A 33 -6.79 -18.68 18.00
C SER A 33 -6.50 -19.67 19.13
N PHE A 34 -5.68 -19.29 20.10
CA PHE A 34 -5.47 -20.07 21.31
C PHE A 34 -5.98 -19.27 22.52
N THR A 35 -7.02 -19.79 23.14
CA THR A 35 -7.57 -19.34 24.42
C THR A 35 -6.88 -20.06 25.57
N SER A 36 -6.52 -19.35 26.63
CA SER A 36 -6.45 -19.91 27.99
C SER A 36 -6.62 -18.79 29.03
N SER A 37 -7.69 -18.89 29.80
CA SER A 37 -7.87 -18.19 31.08
C SER A 37 -7.30 -19.01 32.23
N SER A 38 -6.79 -18.37 33.30
CA SER A 38 -7.16 -18.60 34.71
C SER A 38 -6.16 -17.99 35.73
N THR A 39 -6.68 -16.98 36.47
CA THR A 39 -6.65 -16.75 37.94
C THR A 39 -5.39 -16.66 38.83
N LEU A 40 -5.40 -15.55 39.62
CA LEU A 40 -5.08 -15.33 41.06
C LEU A 40 -3.60 -15.48 41.51
N THR A 41 -2.96 -14.50 42.15
CA THR A 41 -3.23 -14.05 43.54
C THR A 41 -2.54 -12.70 43.91
N THR A 42 -3.30 -11.84 44.59
CA THR A 42 -3.03 -10.99 45.78
C THR A 42 -1.62 -10.48 46.11
N THR A 43 -1.44 -9.14 46.21
CA THR A 43 -1.02 -8.47 47.46
C THR A 43 -1.42 -6.99 47.55
N THR A 44 -2.06 -6.70 48.69
CA THR A 44 -2.41 -5.46 49.40
C THR A 44 -1.29 -4.42 49.49
N THR A 45 -1.60 -3.11 49.52
CA THR A 45 -1.39 -2.16 50.65
C THR A 45 -2.05 -0.80 50.37
N ALA A 46 -2.64 -0.23 51.42
CA ALA A 46 -3.59 0.89 51.48
C ALA A 46 -2.96 2.26 51.81
N ALA A 47 -3.69 3.35 51.54
CA ALA A 47 -3.88 4.59 52.32
C ALA A 47 -4.52 5.65 51.39
N ALA A 48 -5.78 6.10 51.51
CA ALA A 48 -6.54 6.77 52.57
C ALA A 48 -6.45 8.31 52.56
N ALA A 49 -7.65 8.93 52.63
CA ALA A 49 -8.01 10.32 53.00
C ALA A 49 -7.95 11.41 51.90
N THR A 50 -8.88 12.36 51.71
CA THR A 50 -10.30 12.64 52.04
C THR A 50 -10.68 13.92 51.23
N PRO A 51 -11.96 14.26 51.04
CA PRO A 51 -12.42 15.37 50.19
C PRO A 51 -12.91 16.61 50.98
N SER A 52 -12.83 17.81 50.38
CA SER A 52 -13.53 19.06 50.76
C SER A 52 -13.52 20.01 49.54
N ASP A 53 -14.67 20.33 48.94
CA ASP A 53 -15.59 21.47 49.22
C ASP A 53 -15.32 22.66 48.28
N VAL A 54 -16.20 22.90 47.29
CA VAL A 54 -17.20 23.98 47.20
C VAL A 54 -16.63 25.40 47.34
N VAL A 55 -16.76 26.23 46.29
CA VAL A 55 -17.56 27.49 46.28
C VAL A 55 -17.29 28.31 45.01
N SER A 56 -18.40 28.83 44.51
CA SER A 56 -18.63 29.81 43.44
C SER A 56 -17.97 31.15 43.74
N ASP A 57 -17.50 31.89 42.73
CA ASP A 57 -17.77 33.33 42.68
C ASP A 57 -17.57 33.94 41.30
N ALA A 58 -18.43 34.94 41.05
CA ALA A 58 -18.61 35.65 39.81
C ALA A 58 -17.46 36.61 39.48
N VAL A 59 -17.31 36.94 38.20
CA VAL A 59 -16.51 38.08 37.73
C VAL A 59 -17.42 38.99 36.89
N PRO A 60 -17.46 40.32 37.14
CA PRO A 60 -18.11 41.27 36.27
C PRO A 60 -17.20 41.75 35.13
N ASP A 61 -17.87 42.19 34.09
CA ASP A 61 -17.51 43.07 32.98
C ASP A 61 -16.34 44.05 33.24
N VAL A 62 -15.41 44.19 32.28
CA VAL A 62 -14.93 45.49 31.74
C VAL A 62 -13.98 45.33 30.53
N ALA A 63 -14.40 45.96 29.43
CA ALA A 63 -13.70 46.82 28.46
C ALA A 63 -12.23 46.59 28.00
N ASP A 64 -12.11 46.58 26.66
CA ASP A 64 -11.14 47.23 25.76
C ASP A 64 -9.64 47.19 26.07
N VAL A 65 -8.87 46.54 25.18
CA VAL A 65 -7.63 47.07 24.56
C VAL A 65 -7.42 46.38 23.20
N GLU A 66 -7.36 47.19 22.14
CA GLU A 66 -6.89 46.84 20.78
C GLU A 66 -5.36 46.73 20.71
N GLU A 67 -4.85 46.21 19.58
CA GLU A 67 -3.45 46.14 19.15
C GLU A 67 -2.66 44.96 19.76
N ASP A 68 -1.89 44.15 19.04
CA ASP A 68 -1.49 44.11 17.64
C ASP A 68 -0.68 42.79 17.46
N GLU A 69 -0.67 42.27 16.24
CA GLU A 69 0.33 41.36 15.64
C GLU A 69 0.46 39.88 16.09
N GLU A 70 0.80 39.07 15.08
CA GLU A 70 1.45 37.75 15.11
C GLU A 70 0.67 36.50 15.55
N GLU A 71 0.10 35.82 14.56
CA GLU A 71 0.58 34.53 14.02
C GLU A 71 -0.62 33.83 13.41
N VAL A 72 -0.63 33.70 12.08
CA VAL A 72 -1.53 32.75 11.42
C VAL A 72 -0.97 31.36 11.72
N VAL A 73 -1.31 30.85 12.90
CA VAL A 73 -1.09 29.46 13.29
C VAL A 73 -1.93 28.61 12.35
N PHE A 74 -1.32 28.16 11.26
CA PHE A 74 -1.88 27.12 10.39
C PHE A 74 -1.58 25.76 11.02
N SER A 75 -2.17 25.54 12.19
CA SER A 75 -2.49 24.20 12.71
C SER A 75 -3.99 24.04 12.45
N ASP A 76 -4.52 22.93 11.98
CA ASP A 76 -4.06 21.58 12.07
C ASP A 76 -4.87 20.77 11.06
N THR A 77 -4.27 19.66 10.61
CA THR A 77 -5.03 18.44 10.32
C THR A 77 -6.13 18.54 9.27
N ASP A 78 -5.74 18.52 8.00
CA ASP A 78 -6.48 17.69 7.05
C ASP A 78 -5.54 16.94 6.12
N LYS A 79 -4.87 15.93 6.67
CA LYS A 79 -4.46 14.78 5.85
C LYS A 79 -5.44 13.65 6.15
N THR A 80 -6.72 13.93 5.88
CA THR A 80 -7.73 12.90 5.66
C THR A 80 -7.10 11.83 4.80
N ALA A 81 -7.05 10.63 5.38
CA ALA A 81 -6.74 9.41 4.71
C ALA A 81 -7.72 9.25 3.54
N ALA A 82 -7.33 9.75 2.37
CA ALA A 82 -8.02 9.46 1.14
C ALA A 82 -7.83 7.96 0.86
N GLU A 83 -8.90 7.20 1.08
CA GLU A 83 -9.00 5.81 0.69
C GLU A 83 -8.74 5.61 -0.83
N PRO A 84 -8.30 4.41 -1.23
CA PRO A 84 -7.31 4.21 -2.28
C PRO A 84 -7.98 4.06 -3.65
N THR A 85 -8.42 5.17 -4.23
CA THR A 85 -8.78 5.20 -5.66
C THR A 85 -7.65 5.78 -6.53
N LEU A 86 -6.58 6.31 -5.93
CA LEU A 86 -5.52 7.05 -6.64
C LEU A 86 -4.18 6.31 -6.80
N LEU A 87 -4.09 5.00 -6.52
CA LEU A 87 -2.82 4.31 -6.71
C LEU A 87 -2.50 4.13 -8.18
N GLN A 88 -1.27 4.51 -8.54
CA GLN A 88 -0.81 4.40 -9.91
C GLN A 88 -0.58 2.92 -10.24
N PRO A 89 -1.01 2.46 -11.43
CA PRO A 89 -0.68 1.12 -11.87
C PRO A 89 0.80 1.02 -12.25
N ARG A 90 1.33 -0.21 -12.26
CA ARG A 90 2.70 -0.55 -12.69
C ARG A 90 3.78 0.11 -11.85
N VAL A 91 3.64 -0.02 -10.52
CA VAL A 91 4.60 0.48 -9.55
C VAL A 91 5.49 -0.66 -9.05
N LEU A 92 6.80 -0.49 -9.19
CA LEU A 92 7.82 -1.35 -8.61
C LEU A 92 8.24 -0.79 -7.25
N VAL A 93 7.84 -1.45 -6.18
CA VAL A 93 8.24 -1.13 -4.80
C VAL A 93 9.45 -1.99 -4.43
N TYR A 94 10.56 -1.34 -4.06
CA TYR A 94 11.80 -2.03 -3.75
C TYR A 94 12.57 -1.36 -2.61
N ASP A 95 13.64 -1.99 -2.19
CA ASP A 95 14.51 -1.50 -1.14
C ASP A 95 15.56 -0.49 -1.65
N GLY A 96 15.38 0.79 -1.30
CA GLY A 96 16.21 1.92 -1.72
C GLY A 96 17.60 2.00 -1.08
N VAL A 97 17.86 1.27 0.01
CA VAL A 97 19.19 1.27 0.67
C VAL A 97 20.12 0.16 0.17
N CYS A 98 19.57 -0.82 -0.56
CA CYS A 98 20.34 -1.95 -1.08
C CYS A 98 21.00 -1.61 -2.42
N HIS A 99 22.31 -1.80 -2.51
CA HIS A 99 23.10 -1.52 -3.71
C HIS A 99 22.68 -2.39 -4.90
N LEU A 100 22.44 -3.70 -4.66
CA LEU A 100 21.96 -4.62 -5.69
C LEU A 100 20.61 -4.20 -6.25
N CYS A 101 19.65 -3.88 -5.35
CA CYS A 101 18.30 -3.52 -5.77
C CYS A 101 18.30 -2.18 -6.51
N HIS A 102 19.02 -1.18 -6.01
CA HIS A 102 19.16 0.11 -6.66
C HIS A 102 19.83 -0.01 -8.04
N GLY A 103 20.93 -0.79 -8.15
CA GLY A 103 21.59 -1.05 -9.44
C GLY A 103 20.66 -1.74 -10.45
N GLY A 104 19.88 -2.72 -9.99
CA GLY A 104 18.85 -3.36 -10.80
C GLY A 104 17.78 -2.38 -11.27
N VAL A 105 17.23 -1.56 -10.38
CA VAL A 105 16.23 -0.54 -10.73
C VAL A 105 16.77 0.49 -11.71
N LYS A 106 17.98 0.98 -11.49
CA LYS A 106 18.67 1.88 -12.42
C LYS A 106 18.77 1.28 -13.82
N TRP A 107 19.16 0.01 -13.92
CA TRP A 107 19.18 -0.70 -15.19
C TRP A 107 17.80 -0.79 -15.85
N VAL A 108 16.74 -1.10 -15.07
CA VAL A 108 15.37 -1.14 -15.58
C VAL A 108 14.92 0.24 -16.07
N ILE A 109 15.23 1.32 -15.36
CA ILE A 109 14.88 2.70 -15.76
C ILE A 109 15.52 3.04 -17.11
N GLN A 110 16.78 2.68 -17.31
CA GLN A 110 17.51 2.90 -18.55
C GLN A 110 16.95 2.06 -19.72
N ALA A 111 16.52 0.83 -19.44
CA ALA A 111 15.93 -0.05 -20.44
C ALA A 111 14.47 0.30 -20.78
N ASP A 112 13.71 0.88 -19.83
CA ASP A 112 12.33 1.34 -20.03
C ASP A 112 12.29 2.68 -20.79
N LYS A 113 12.49 2.58 -22.11
CA LYS A 113 12.42 3.71 -23.06
C LYS A 113 11.06 4.40 -23.09
N TYR A 114 9.99 3.66 -22.82
CA TYR A 114 8.62 4.15 -22.92
C TYR A 114 8.05 4.65 -21.59
N LYS A 115 8.85 4.66 -20.52
CA LYS A 115 8.47 5.14 -19.18
C LYS A 115 7.18 4.48 -18.65
N LYS A 116 6.99 3.19 -18.94
CA LYS A 116 5.78 2.43 -18.59
C LYS A 116 5.72 2.04 -17.11
N ILE A 117 6.87 1.99 -16.43
CA ILE A 117 6.99 1.56 -15.04
C ILE A 117 7.33 2.76 -14.17
N LYS A 118 6.68 2.81 -13.01
CA LYS A 118 6.95 3.76 -11.94
C LYS A 118 7.63 3.03 -10.77
N TYR A 119 8.36 3.77 -9.95
CA TYR A 119 9.14 3.20 -8.85
C TYR A 119 8.78 3.86 -7.53
N CYS A 120 8.95 3.11 -6.45
CA CYS A 120 8.75 3.60 -5.09
C CYS A 120 9.74 2.90 -4.15
N CYS A 121 10.34 3.65 -3.24
CA CYS A 121 11.16 3.04 -2.19
C CYS A 121 10.27 2.56 -1.05
N VAL A 122 10.52 1.34 -0.55
CA VAL A 122 9.79 0.78 0.59
C VAL A 122 10.00 1.59 1.88
N GLN A 123 10.99 2.48 1.93
CA GLN A 123 11.24 3.40 3.05
C GLN A 123 10.35 4.64 3.05
N SER A 124 9.65 4.94 1.95
CA SER A 124 8.75 6.10 1.84
C SER A 124 7.36 5.79 2.43
N LYS A 125 6.65 6.84 2.85
CA LYS A 125 5.23 6.80 3.25
C LYS A 125 4.33 6.49 2.06
N ALA A 126 4.72 6.89 0.84
CA ALA A 126 4.00 6.57 -0.40
C ALA A 126 3.90 5.06 -0.70
N ALA A 127 4.78 4.23 -0.12
CA ALA A 127 4.70 2.77 -0.27
C ALA A 127 3.55 2.14 0.54
N GLU A 128 3.14 2.76 1.66
CA GLU A 128 2.12 2.21 2.57
C GLU A 128 0.82 1.81 1.90
N PRO A 129 0.17 2.64 1.07
CA PRO A 129 -1.10 2.24 0.46
C PRO A 129 -0.93 1.05 -0.49
N TYR A 130 0.21 0.90 -1.17
CA TYR A 130 0.49 -0.27 -2.01
C TYR A 130 0.63 -1.54 -1.17
N LEU A 131 1.32 -1.44 -0.03
CA LEU A 131 1.49 -2.55 0.91
C LEU A 131 0.14 -2.98 1.51
N ARG A 132 -0.66 -2.01 1.96
CA ARG A 132 -2.01 -2.26 2.51
C ARG A 132 -2.93 -2.93 1.50
N LEU A 133 -2.93 -2.47 0.24
CA LEU A 133 -3.73 -3.11 -0.83
C LEU A 133 -3.29 -4.55 -1.12
N CYS A 134 -2.00 -4.87 -0.94
CA CYS A 134 -1.48 -6.21 -1.16
C CYS A 134 -1.61 -7.12 0.07
N GLY A 135 -1.95 -6.57 1.24
CA GLY A 135 -1.91 -7.27 2.52
C GLY A 135 -0.50 -7.69 2.93
N LEU A 136 0.50 -6.86 2.63
CA LEU A 136 1.93 -7.12 2.89
C LEU A 136 2.49 -6.12 3.90
N GLU A 137 3.53 -6.54 4.62
CA GLU A 137 4.30 -5.64 5.48
C GLU A 137 5.57 -5.15 4.78
N ARG A 138 6.24 -4.14 5.36
CA ARG A 138 7.48 -3.58 4.77
C ARG A 138 8.57 -4.67 4.72
N GLU A 139 8.62 -5.53 5.72
CA GLU A 139 9.57 -6.63 5.88
C GLU A 139 9.46 -7.66 4.75
N ASP A 140 8.26 -7.86 4.20
CA ASP A 140 8.06 -8.74 3.05
C ASP A 140 8.74 -8.19 1.80
N VAL A 141 8.58 -6.89 1.56
CA VAL A 141 9.16 -6.20 0.39
C VAL A 141 10.67 -6.04 0.53
N LEU A 142 11.16 -5.86 1.76
CA LEU A 142 12.59 -5.89 2.06
C LEU A 142 13.22 -7.26 1.74
N ARG A 143 12.49 -8.37 1.86
CA ARG A 143 13.02 -9.69 1.45
C ARG A 143 12.88 -9.91 -0.05
N ARG A 144 11.75 -9.49 -0.63
CA ARG A 144 11.39 -9.75 -2.03
C ARG A 144 10.67 -8.53 -2.58
N PHE A 145 11.26 -7.83 -3.54
CA PHE A 145 10.62 -6.65 -4.11
C PHE A 145 9.24 -6.98 -4.72
N LEU A 146 8.40 -5.96 -4.77
CA LEU A 146 6.98 -6.05 -5.10
C LEU A 146 6.70 -5.26 -6.37
N PHE A 147 5.99 -5.87 -7.32
CA PHE A 147 5.51 -5.19 -8.50
C PHE A 147 3.98 -5.21 -8.53
N VAL A 148 3.36 -4.02 -8.53
CA VAL A 148 1.92 -3.84 -8.51
C VAL A 148 1.45 -3.42 -9.90
N GLU A 149 0.72 -4.29 -10.59
CA GLU A 149 0.19 -3.98 -11.93
C GLU A 149 -1.09 -3.15 -11.84
N GLY A 150 -1.89 -3.37 -10.80
CA GLY A 150 -3.15 -2.67 -10.56
C GLY A 150 -3.82 -3.14 -9.26
N PRO A 151 -5.06 -2.72 -8.99
CA PRO A 151 -5.78 -3.07 -7.78
C PRO A 151 -5.93 -4.60 -7.65
N GLY A 152 -5.39 -5.16 -6.56
CA GLY A 152 -5.43 -6.60 -6.28
C GLY A 152 -4.52 -7.48 -7.15
N LEU A 153 -3.82 -6.91 -8.14
CA LEU A 153 -2.89 -7.65 -9.01
C LEU A 153 -1.45 -7.23 -8.71
N TYR A 154 -0.75 -8.08 -7.97
CA TYR A 154 0.65 -7.87 -7.62
C TYR A 154 1.47 -9.15 -7.76
N HIS A 155 2.77 -8.96 -7.96
CA HIS A 155 3.75 -10.03 -8.11
C HIS A 155 4.93 -9.77 -7.18
N ARG A 156 5.59 -10.84 -6.74
CA ARG A 156 6.75 -10.78 -5.84
C ARG A 156 7.94 -11.50 -6.45
N ALA A 157 9.14 -11.16 -5.99
CA ALA A 157 10.37 -11.93 -6.22
C ALA A 157 10.71 -12.13 -7.71
N SER A 158 11.08 -13.35 -8.11
CA SER A 158 11.39 -13.71 -9.49
C SER A 158 10.23 -13.40 -10.46
N THR A 159 8.99 -13.63 -10.03
CA THR A 159 7.79 -13.37 -10.84
C THR A 159 7.64 -11.88 -11.10
N ALA A 160 7.87 -11.04 -10.08
CA ALA A 160 7.89 -9.59 -10.23
C ALA A 160 8.97 -9.15 -11.23
N ALA A 161 10.17 -9.72 -11.14
CA ALA A 161 11.28 -9.42 -12.06
C ALA A 161 10.90 -9.69 -13.52
N LEU A 162 10.37 -10.88 -13.78
CA LEU A 162 10.00 -11.31 -15.13
C LEU A 162 8.79 -10.53 -15.67
N LYS A 163 7.85 -10.15 -14.80
CA LYS A 163 6.73 -9.28 -15.17
C LYS A 163 7.20 -7.88 -15.51
N VAL A 164 8.09 -7.29 -14.73
CA VAL A 164 8.75 -6.02 -15.07
C VAL A 164 9.40 -6.11 -16.45
N MET A 165 10.19 -7.18 -16.70
CA MET A 165 10.83 -7.40 -18.01
C MET A 165 9.83 -7.45 -19.17
N SER A 166 8.63 -7.99 -18.98
CA SER A 166 7.61 -8.05 -20.04
C SER A 166 7.19 -6.67 -20.56
N TYR A 167 7.25 -5.62 -19.73
CA TYR A 167 6.90 -4.25 -20.12
C TYR A 167 8.01 -3.51 -20.88
N LEU A 168 9.25 -4.00 -20.80
CA LEU A 168 10.40 -3.42 -21.48
C LEU A 168 10.34 -3.69 -23.00
N PRO A 169 11.04 -2.91 -23.84
CA PRO A 169 11.16 -3.21 -25.27
C PRO A 169 11.88 -4.53 -25.53
N LEU A 170 11.71 -5.08 -26.74
CA LEU A 170 12.55 -6.18 -27.23
C LEU A 170 14.02 -5.72 -27.29
N PRO A 171 15.00 -6.57 -26.94
CA PRO A 171 14.87 -8.01 -26.67
C PRO A 171 14.50 -8.37 -25.22
N TYR A 172 14.47 -7.42 -24.29
CA TYR A 172 14.27 -7.72 -22.86
C TYR A 172 12.91 -8.33 -22.55
N SER A 173 11.87 -7.91 -23.27
CA SER A 173 10.54 -8.53 -23.17
C SER A 173 10.58 -10.05 -23.43
N ALA A 174 11.50 -10.54 -24.27
CA ALA A 174 11.63 -11.98 -24.53
C ALA A 174 12.06 -12.77 -23.28
N LEU A 175 12.77 -12.14 -22.33
CA LEU A 175 13.15 -12.80 -21.07
C LEU A 175 11.95 -13.11 -20.19
N SER A 176 10.81 -12.43 -20.36
CA SER A 176 9.59 -12.77 -19.63
C SER A 176 9.04 -14.15 -20.01
N THR A 177 9.47 -14.75 -21.13
CA THR A 177 9.13 -16.14 -21.49
C THR A 177 9.62 -17.15 -20.45
N LEU A 178 10.65 -16.80 -19.66
CA LEU A 178 11.10 -17.60 -18.52
C LEU A 178 10.06 -17.72 -17.40
N LEU A 179 8.91 -17.02 -17.51
CA LEU A 179 7.75 -17.30 -16.66
C LEU A 179 7.24 -18.74 -16.79
N VAL A 180 7.55 -19.43 -17.91
CA VAL A 180 7.28 -20.86 -18.11
C VAL A 180 8.01 -21.75 -17.10
N VAL A 181 9.16 -21.29 -16.59
CA VAL A 181 9.92 -22.03 -15.56
C VAL A 181 9.14 -21.94 -14.24
N PRO A 182 8.81 -23.07 -13.59
CA PRO A 182 7.96 -23.07 -12.42
C PRO A 182 8.61 -22.31 -11.24
N THR A 183 7.80 -21.55 -10.51
CA THR A 183 8.16 -20.82 -9.29
C THR A 183 9.07 -21.59 -8.31
N PRO A 184 8.83 -22.87 -7.97
CA PRO A 184 9.68 -23.62 -7.05
C PRO A 184 11.13 -23.80 -7.50
N LEU A 185 11.46 -23.61 -8.78
CA LEU A 185 12.85 -23.66 -9.25
C LEU A 185 13.53 -22.29 -9.19
N ARG A 186 12.80 -21.23 -9.56
CA ARG A 186 13.34 -19.87 -9.66
C ARG A 186 13.40 -19.12 -8.32
N ASP A 187 12.42 -19.32 -7.44
CA ASP A 187 12.36 -18.60 -6.16
C ASP A 187 13.45 -19.01 -5.15
N PRO A 188 13.87 -20.29 -5.03
CA PRO A 188 14.99 -20.64 -4.15
C PRO A 188 16.31 -19.98 -4.57
N VAL A 189 16.56 -19.89 -5.88
CA VAL A 189 17.74 -19.20 -6.42
C VAL A 189 17.66 -17.70 -6.10
N TYR A 190 16.48 -17.10 -6.30
CA TYR A 190 16.23 -15.71 -5.93
C TYR A 190 16.48 -15.49 -4.42
N ASP A 191 15.90 -16.32 -3.56
CA ASP A 191 16.02 -16.21 -2.11
C ASP A 191 17.47 -16.40 -1.64
N TYR A 192 18.25 -17.25 -2.31
CA TYR A 192 19.68 -17.43 -2.04
C TYR A 192 20.48 -16.13 -2.28
N ILE A 193 20.17 -15.41 -3.36
CA ILE A 193 20.79 -14.11 -3.69
C ILE A 193 20.28 -13.04 -2.73
N ALA A 194 18.96 -12.98 -2.50
CA ALA A 194 18.33 -11.98 -1.65
C ALA A 194 18.87 -12.01 -0.21
N LYS A 195 19.17 -13.21 0.33
CA LYS A 195 19.79 -13.37 1.66
C LYS A 195 21.24 -12.87 1.73
N ARG A 196 21.98 -12.88 0.60
CA ARG A 196 23.39 -12.46 0.55
C ARG A 196 23.60 -11.05 -0.02
N ARG A 197 22.55 -10.40 -0.51
CA ARG A 197 22.64 -9.11 -1.23
C ARG A 197 23.43 -8.05 -0.46
N TYR A 198 23.21 -7.93 0.84
CA TYR A 198 23.93 -6.96 1.66
C TYR A 198 25.39 -7.34 1.92
N ASN A 199 25.69 -8.63 2.02
CA ASN A 199 27.07 -9.10 2.23
C ASN A 199 27.91 -9.01 0.95
N TRP A 200 27.28 -9.17 -0.21
CA TRP A 200 27.98 -9.16 -1.50
C TRP A 200 28.07 -7.77 -2.12
N PHE A 201 26.99 -6.97 -2.03
CA PHE A 201 26.90 -5.68 -2.69
C PHE A 201 26.92 -4.51 -1.71
N GLY A 202 26.70 -4.74 -0.42
CA GLY A 202 26.61 -3.69 0.58
C GLY A 202 25.21 -3.09 0.74
N LYS A 203 25.11 -2.18 1.70
CA LYS A 203 23.96 -1.34 2.00
C LYS A 203 24.44 0.09 2.25
N SER A 204 23.60 1.07 2.00
CA SER A 204 23.83 2.46 2.40
C SER A 204 22.95 2.83 3.58
N GLU A 205 23.37 3.85 4.34
CA GLU A 205 22.55 4.41 5.42
C GLU A 205 21.36 5.21 4.85
N ASP A 206 21.60 5.96 3.77
CA ASP A 206 20.58 6.73 3.07
C ASP A 206 20.10 6.06 1.78
N CYS A 207 18.91 6.47 1.32
CA CYS A 207 18.35 6.02 0.06
C CYS A 207 19.24 6.45 -1.12
N LEU A 208 19.70 5.49 -1.91
CA LEU A 208 20.64 5.73 -3.01
C LEU A 208 20.07 6.60 -4.12
N VAL A 209 18.75 6.60 -4.29
CA VAL A 209 18.05 7.34 -5.36
C VAL A 209 18.25 8.85 -5.23
N LEU A 210 18.41 9.36 -4.00
CA LEU A 210 18.64 10.79 -3.73
C LEU A 210 19.92 11.33 -4.39
N LYS A 211 20.89 10.45 -4.62
CA LYS A 211 22.17 10.83 -5.25
C LYS A 211 22.03 11.04 -6.76
N GLU A 212 20.99 10.50 -7.39
CA GLU A 212 20.78 10.53 -8.84
C GLU A 212 19.47 11.25 -9.17
N LYS A 213 19.49 12.58 -9.11
CA LYS A 213 18.30 13.43 -9.25
C LYS A 213 17.52 13.20 -10.56
N GLU A 214 18.21 12.84 -11.64
CA GLU A 214 17.59 12.55 -12.94
C GLU A 214 16.64 11.33 -12.89
N LEU A 215 16.91 10.36 -12.01
CA LEU A 215 16.08 9.16 -11.88
C LEU A 215 14.78 9.44 -11.13
N LEU A 216 14.74 10.47 -10.27
CA LEU A 216 13.62 10.78 -9.39
C LEU A 216 12.33 11.12 -10.15
N GLU A 217 12.40 11.55 -11.41
CA GLU A 217 11.20 11.76 -12.24
C GLU A 217 10.38 10.47 -12.47
N ARG A 218 11.01 9.30 -12.31
CA ARG A 218 10.35 7.99 -12.43
C ARG A 218 9.71 7.52 -11.11
N PHE A 219 10.00 8.20 -10.01
CA PHE A 219 9.58 7.83 -8.67
C PHE A 219 8.29 8.55 -8.28
N ILE A 220 7.36 7.82 -7.68
CA ILE A 220 6.09 8.40 -7.20
C ILE A 220 6.26 9.14 -5.86
N ASP A 221 7.31 8.80 -5.12
CA ASP A 221 7.69 9.35 -3.81
C ASP A 221 8.71 10.49 -3.91
N ARG A 222 8.90 11.07 -5.11
CA ARG A 222 9.94 12.07 -5.36
C ARG A 222 9.88 13.28 -4.44
N GLU A 223 8.69 13.81 -4.15
CA GLU A 223 8.52 15.00 -3.31
C GLU A 223 8.90 14.67 -1.86
N GLU A 224 8.34 13.58 -1.32
CA GLU A 224 8.66 13.09 0.03
C GLU A 224 10.16 12.81 0.21
N MET A 225 10.80 12.25 -0.81
CA MET A 225 12.23 11.94 -0.77
C MET A 225 13.09 13.21 -0.75
N MET A 226 12.70 14.26 -1.47
CA MET A 226 13.44 15.52 -1.50
C MET A 226 13.26 16.34 -0.21
N ASP A 227 12.08 16.29 0.41
CA ASP A 227 11.77 17.05 1.62
C ASP A 227 12.48 16.53 2.89
N ARG A 228 13.02 15.31 2.84
CA ARG A 228 13.70 14.65 3.96
C ARG A 228 15.19 14.96 4.09
N ASN A 229 15.75 15.72 3.16
CA ASN A 229 17.19 15.99 3.04
C ASN A 229 17.46 17.49 3.13
#